data_AF-A0A1V6NXQ5-F1
#
_entry.id   AF-A0A1V6NXQ5-F1
#
_cell.length_a   1.000
_cell.length_b   1.000
_cell.length_c   1.000
_cell.angle_alpha   90.00
_cell.angle_beta   90.00
_cell.angle_gamma   90.00
#
_symmetry.space_group_name_H-M   'P 1'
#
loop_
_entity.id
_entity.type
_entity.pdbx_description
1 polymer ?
#
loop_
_entity_poly.entity_id
_entity_poly.type
_entity_poly.pdbx_seq_one_letter_code
_entity_poly.pdbx_strand_id
1 'polypeptide(L)'
;MKEHVQGLVEDIFILRAVQQIQDEIEEFIWAHVVLNYEGLNQEVNPVPSNIRPNRPLIAGHIDSFWWDVADHHYIPSITDQHLETLTRLRNRADSRDTSRQEICEEACFIMQSAEAVLEMVYAHQIATPGILHAMEIRMQVLIQEMAGLWYEGVHDSRILSSIWNQRGGYMD
;
A
#
# COMPACT_ATOMS: atom_id res chain seq x y z
N MET A 1 33.05 -33.17 9.29
CA MET A 1 33.34 -32.11 8.29
C MET A 1 32.20 -31.92 7.28
N LYS A 2 31.62 -32.98 6.69
CA LYS A 2 30.46 -32.84 5.78
C LYS A 2 29.20 -32.25 6.43
N GLU A 3 28.88 -32.63 7.67
CA GLU A 3 27.72 -32.09 8.39
C GLU A 3 27.85 -30.60 8.76
N HIS A 4 29.07 -30.08 8.88
CA HIS A 4 29.32 -28.68 9.23
C HIS A 4 29.16 -27.74 8.02
N VAL A 5 29.37 -28.25 6.81
CA VAL A 5 29.16 -27.51 5.56
C VAL A 5 27.67 -27.44 5.21
N GLN A 6 26.87 -28.42 5.62
CA GLN A 6 25.45 -28.48 5.30
C GLN A 6 24.63 -27.45 6.09
N GLY A 7 24.97 -27.22 7.37
CA GLY A 7 24.33 -26.15 8.18
C GLY A 7 24.61 -24.73 7.64
N LEU A 8 25.84 -24.46 7.17
CA LEU A 8 26.19 -23.16 6.59
C LEU A 8 25.46 -22.86 5.28
N VAL A 9 25.05 -23.89 4.53
CA VAL A 9 24.29 -23.71 3.28
C VAL A 9 22.82 -23.39 3.56
N GLU A 10 22.23 -23.94 4.63
CA GLU A 10 20.86 -23.62 5.06
C GLU A 10 20.77 -22.19 5.63
N ASP A 11 21.77 -21.75 6.41
CA ASP A 11 21.83 -20.37 6.92
C ASP A 11 21.93 -19.31 5.81
N ILE A 12 22.68 -19.61 4.73
CA ILE A 12 22.76 -18.74 3.55
C ILE A 12 21.40 -18.64 2.83
N PHE A 13 20.61 -19.71 2.84
CA PHE A 13 19.31 -19.74 2.19
C PHE A 13 18.30 -18.88 2.94
N ILE A 14 18.30 -18.94 4.28
CA ILE A 14 17.45 -18.10 5.14
C ILE A 14 17.85 -16.63 4.99
N LEU A 15 19.14 -16.30 5.02
CA LEU A 15 19.60 -14.92 4.84
C LEU A 15 19.23 -14.35 3.47
N ARG A 16 19.26 -15.17 2.42
CA ARG A 16 18.88 -14.75 1.07
C ARG A 16 17.36 -14.56 0.94
N ALA A 17 16.57 -15.42 1.57
CA ALA A 17 15.12 -15.27 1.60
C ALA A 17 14.70 -14.01 2.37
N VAL A 18 15.34 -13.74 3.53
CA VAL A 18 15.13 -12.51 4.30
C VAL A 18 15.51 -11.28 3.48
N GLN A 19 16.68 -11.28 2.84
CA GLN A 19 17.10 -10.16 2.00
C GLN A 19 16.14 -9.92 0.83
N GLN A 20 15.67 -10.98 0.18
CA GLN A 20 14.73 -10.84 -0.93
C GLN A 20 13.37 -10.31 -0.49
N ILE A 21 12.87 -10.77 0.66
CA ILE A 21 11.64 -10.22 1.26
C ILE A 21 11.85 -8.74 1.59
N GLN A 22 13.03 -8.37 2.11
CA GLN A 22 13.34 -6.99 2.45
C GLN A 22 13.41 -6.09 1.20
N ASP A 23 14.03 -6.56 0.12
CA ASP A 23 14.12 -5.85 -1.15
C ASP A 23 12.73 -5.70 -1.81
N GLU A 24 11.89 -6.74 -1.78
CA GLU A 24 10.51 -6.69 -2.31
C GLU A 24 9.61 -5.77 -1.47
N ILE A 25 9.79 -5.74 -0.14
CA ILE A 25 9.10 -4.80 0.75
C ILE A 25 9.56 -3.36 0.48
N GLU A 26 10.87 -3.11 0.32
CA GLU A 26 11.39 -1.76 0.04
C GLU A 26 10.96 -1.23 -1.33
N GLU A 27 11.06 -2.05 -2.38
CA GLU A 27 10.58 -1.69 -3.72
C GLU A 27 9.07 -1.41 -3.69
N PHE A 28 8.32 -2.18 -2.91
CA PHE A 28 6.89 -1.98 -2.77
C PHE A 28 6.52 -0.73 -1.96
N ILE A 29 7.19 -0.45 -0.84
CA ILE A 29 7.02 0.80 -0.09
C ILE A 29 7.34 1.98 -1.01
N TRP A 30 8.40 1.88 -1.81
CA TRP A 30 8.74 2.91 -2.80
C TRP A 30 7.65 3.08 -3.85
N ALA A 31 7.12 2.00 -4.43
CA ALA A 31 6.05 2.08 -5.41
C ALA A 31 4.77 2.67 -4.81
N HIS A 32 4.41 2.31 -3.57
CA HIS A 32 3.22 2.84 -2.92
C HIS A 32 3.36 4.29 -2.48
N VAL A 33 4.52 4.68 -1.95
CA VAL A 33 4.80 6.08 -1.57
C VAL A 33 4.85 6.95 -2.82
N VAL A 34 5.55 6.53 -3.88
CA VAL A 34 5.66 7.31 -5.12
C VAL A 34 4.32 7.41 -5.84
N LEU A 35 3.59 6.32 -6.02
CA LEU A 35 2.31 6.36 -6.73
C LEU A 35 1.23 7.15 -5.97
N ASN A 36 1.25 7.13 -4.63
CA ASN A 36 0.33 7.94 -3.83
C ASN A 36 0.78 9.41 -3.72
N TYR A 37 2.08 9.72 -3.72
CA TYR A 37 2.57 11.10 -3.70
C TYR A 37 2.51 11.79 -5.07
N GLU A 38 2.73 11.07 -6.17
CA GLU A 38 2.62 11.64 -7.51
C GLU A 38 1.17 11.94 -7.88
N GLY A 39 0.21 11.11 -7.44
CA GLY A 39 -1.22 11.39 -7.59
C GLY A 39 -1.72 12.61 -6.81
N LEU A 40 -1.08 12.96 -5.69
CA LEU A 40 -1.41 14.15 -4.89
C LEU A 40 -0.66 15.42 -5.32
N ASN A 41 0.46 15.30 -6.03
CA ASN A 41 1.28 16.44 -6.44
C ASN A 41 1.09 16.85 -7.91
N GLN A 42 0.34 16.11 -8.72
CA GLN A 42 0.09 16.48 -10.14
C GLN A 42 -0.99 17.55 -10.34
N GLU A 43 -1.71 17.99 -9.30
CA GLU A 43 -2.78 19.00 -9.45
C GLU A 43 -2.47 20.39 -8.87
N VAL A 44 -1.21 20.68 -8.54
CA VAL A 44 -0.78 22.07 -8.30
C VAL A 44 0.18 22.47 -9.41
N ASN A 45 -0.38 22.78 -10.58
CA ASN A 45 0.31 23.63 -11.54
C ASN A 45 0.78 24.88 -10.77
N PRO A 46 2.09 25.18 -10.69
CA PRO A 46 2.53 26.42 -10.09
C PRO A 46 1.90 27.55 -10.92
N VAL A 47 0.94 28.25 -10.33
CA VAL A 47 0.36 29.45 -10.93
C VAL A 47 1.54 30.33 -11.33
N PRO A 48 1.72 30.64 -12.63
CA PRO A 48 2.85 31.43 -13.06
C PRO A 48 2.81 32.76 -12.31
N SER A 49 3.81 32.98 -11.46
CA SER A 49 3.92 34.10 -10.51
C SER A 49 4.15 35.46 -11.18
N ASN A 50 3.90 35.57 -12.49
CA ASN A 50 4.07 36.77 -13.30
C ASN A 50 2.77 37.40 -13.83
N ILE A 51 1.59 36.88 -13.47
CA ILE A 51 0.35 37.61 -13.73
C ILE A 51 0.07 38.52 -12.53
N ARG A 52 0.67 39.72 -12.54
CA ARG A 52 0.12 40.84 -11.78
C ARG A 52 -1.27 41.14 -12.35
N PRO A 53 -2.36 41.03 -11.60
CA PRO A 53 -3.65 41.50 -12.08
C PRO A 53 -3.61 43.03 -12.06
N ASN A 54 -3.36 43.64 -13.20
CA ASN A 54 -3.90 44.97 -13.46
C ASN A 54 -5.42 44.80 -13.48
N ARG A 55 -6.03 44.90 -12.30
CA ARG A 55 -7.47 44.87 -12.05
C ARG A 55 -8.13 46.01 -12.85
N PRO A 56 -8.96 45.75 -13.87
CA PRO A 56 -10.04 46.65 -14.19
C PRO A 56 -11.18 46.34 -13.20
N LEU A 57 -11.76 47.39 -12.62
CA LEU A 57 -12.96 47.33 -11.80
C LEU A 57 -14.15 46.84 -12.67
N ILE A 58 -14.31 45.53 -12.82
CA ILE A 58 -15.51 44.91 -13.41
C ILE A 58 -16.03 43.86 -12.41
N ALA A 59 -16.52 44.35 -11.28
CA ALA A 59 -17.08 43.53 -10.20
C ALA A 59 -18.48 42.97 -10.51
N GLY A 60 -18.92 42.97 -11.78
CA GLY A 60 -20.29 42.58 -12.16
C GLY A 60 -20.40 41.48 -13.21
N HIS A 61 -19.31 40.97 -13.78
CA HIS A 61 -19.37 40.06 -14.92
C HIS A 61 -18.74 38.67 -14.69
N ILE A 62 -18.03 38.47 -13.57
CA ILE A 62 -17.39 37.18 -13.27
C ILE A 62 -18.39 36.21 -12.65
N ASP A 63 -19.36 36.70 -11.87
CA ASP A 63 -20.36 35.83 -11.25
C ASP A 63 -21.24 35.13 -12.29
N SER A 64 -21.60 35.81 -13.38
CA SER A 64 -22.42 35.20 -14.46
C SER A 64 -21.71 34.04 -15.16
N PHE A 65 -20.38 34.06 -15.27
CA PHE A 65 -19.62 33.01 -15.95
C PHE A 65 -19.62 31.70 -15.15
N TRP A 66 -19.44 31.77 -13.83
CA TRP A 66 -19.47 30.58 -12.96
C TRP A 66 -20.87 29.96 -12.87
N TRP A 67 -21.93 30.78 -12.95
CA TRP A 67 -23.31 30.28 -13.04
C TRP A 67 -23.59 29.58 -14.38
N ASP A 68 -23.11 30.13 -15.51
CA ASP A 68 -23.34 29.54 -16.85
C ASP A 68 -22.58 28.22 -17.04
N VAL A 69 -21.38 28.10 -16.45
CA VAL A 69 -20.60 26.84 -16.40
C VAL A 69 -21.26 25.82 -15.47
N ALA A 70 -21.84 26.26 -14.34
CA ALA A 70 -22.55 25.37 -13.43
C ALA A 70 -23.89 24.86 -13.99
N ASP A 71 -24.57 25.64 -14.83
CA ASP A 71 -25.88 25.28 -15.39
C ASP A 71 -25.81 24.20 -16.50
N HIS A 72 -24.66 24.02 -17.15
CA HIS A 72 -24.52 23.11 -18.30
C HIS A 72 -23.79 21.80 -17.98
N HIS A 73 -23.22 21.66 -16.79
CA HIS A 73 -22.58 20.43 -16.35
C HIS A 73 -23.44 19.76 -15.29
N TYR A 74 -24.33 18.86 -15.73
CA TYR A 74 -25.01 17.93 -14.84
C TYR A 74 -23.94 17.11 -14.11
N ILE A 75 -23.63 17.47 -12.86
CA ILE A 75 -22.84 16.64 -11.96
C ILE A 75 -23.77 15.49 -11.58
N PRO A 76 -23.59 14.26 -12.10
CA PRO A 76 -24.53 13.19 -11.83
C PRO A 76 -24.59 12.97 -10.33
N SER A 77 -25.71 12.94 -9.62
CA SER A 77 -25.65 12.87 -8.15
C SER A 77 -25.08 11.52 -7.65
N ILE A 78 -24.30 11.52 -6.57
CA ILE A 78 -23.89 10.26 -5.91
C ILE A 78 -25.15 9.69 -5.24
N THR A 79 -25.48 8.43 -5.54
CA THR A 79 -26.61 7.76 -4.91
C THR A 79 -26.26 7.33 -3.48
N ASP A 80 -27.25 7.16 -2.61
CA ASP A 80 -27.01 6.65 -1.25
C ASP A 80 -26.32 5.28 -1.26
N GLN A 81 -26.64 4.42 -2.25
CA GLN A 81 -25.99 3.13 -2.44
C GLN A 81 -24.49 3.27 -2.78
N HIS A 82 -24.11 4.29 -3.56
CA HIS A 82 -22.69 4.58 -3.80
C HIS A 82 -22.00 5.05 -2.53
N LEU A 83 -22.63 5.93 -1.74
CA LEU A 83 -22.07 6.38 -0.46
C LEU A 83 -21.88 5.22 0.53
N GLU A 84 -22.85 4.32 0.63
CA GLU A 84 -22.75 3.11 1.43
C GLU A 84 -21.59 2.21 0.95
N THR A 85 -21.48 2.01 -0.36
CA THR A 85 -20.39 1.21 -0.95
C THR A 85 -19.03 1.82 -0.68
N LEU A 86 -18.88 3.15 -0.84
CA LEU A 86 -17.65 3.87 -0.54
C LEU A 86 -17.27 3.79 0.95
N THR A 87 -18.26 3.90 1.84
CA THR A 87 -18.05 3.74 3.29
C THR A 87 -17.56 2.33 3.60
N ARG A 88 -18.16 1.30 3.00
CA ARG A 88 -17.72 -0.08 3.16
C ARG A 88 -16.30 -0.31 2.63
N LEU A 89 -15.95 0.26 1.47
CA LEU A 89 -14.61 0.18 0.90
C LEU A 89 -13.57 0.84 1.81
N ARG A 90 -13.90 2.00 2.39
CA ARG A 90 -13.05 2.68 3.37
C ARG A 90 -12.81 1.81 4.60
N ASN A 91 -13.87 1.28 5.22
CA ASN A 91 -13.73 0.42 6.40
C ASN A 91 -12.87 -0.83 6.10
N ARG A 92 -13.00 -1.40 4.90
CA ARG A 92 -12.16 -2.52 4.47
C ARG A 92 -10.70 -2.11 4.26
N ALA A 93 -10.44 -0.91 3.75
CA ALA A 93 -9.08 -0.38 3.65
C ALA A 93 -8.44 -0.22 5.03
N ASP A 94 -9.14 0.41 5.98
CA ASP A 94 -8.66 0.59 7.35
C ASP A 94 -8.37 -0.77 8.03
N SER A 95 -9.26 -1.75 7.82
CA SER A 95 -9.07 -3.12 8.32
C SER A 95 -7.85 -3.79 7.71
N ARG A 96 -7.61 -3.66 6.40
CA ARG A 96 -6.42 -4.23 5.75
C ARG A 96 -5.14 -3.59 6.26
N ASP A 97 -5.13 -2.28 6.46
CA ASP A 97 -3.94 -1.60 6.97
C ASP A 97 -3.63 -2.04 8.40
N THR A 98 -4.66 -2.29 9.21
CA THR A 98 -4.50 -2.90 10.54
C THR A 98 -3.91 -4.31 10.42
N SER A 99 -4.47 -5.19 9.59
CA SER A 99 -3.94 -6.54 9.40
C SER A 99 -2.53 -6.57 8.82
N ARG A 100 -2.17 -5.63 7.93
CA ARG A 100 -0.80 -5.48 7.42
C ARG A 100 0.16 -5.14 8.55
N GLN A 101 -0.23 -4.21 9.43
CA GLN A 101 0.58 -3.85 10.58
C GLN A 101 0.81 -5.06 11.50
N GLU A 102 -0.25 -5.80 11.84
CA GLU A 102 -0.17 -7.01 12.67
C GLU A 102 0.76 -8.07 12.06
N ILE A 103 0.63 -8.33 10.74
CA ILE A 103 1.51 -9.26 10.01
C ILE A 103 2.97 -8.81 10.07
N CYS A 104 3.24 -7.51 9.86
CA CYS A 104 4.58 -6.96 9.94
C CYS A 104 5.17 -7.08 11.35
N GLU A 105 4.40 -6.77 12.39
CA GLU A 105 4.82 -6.90 13.78
C GLU A 105 5.17 -8.36 14.12
N GLU A 106 4.35 -9.31 13.68
CA GLU A 106 4.62 -10.74 13.89
C GLU A 106 5.85 -11.21 13.11
N ALA A 107 6.02 -10.78 11.86
CA ALA A 107 7.20 -11.10 11.06
C ALA A 107 8.49 -10.57 11.73
N CYS A 108 8.48 -9.33 12.23
CA CYS A 108 9.59 -8.76 12.98
C CYS A 108 9.91 -9.58 14.24
N PHE A 109 8.89 -9.99 14.98
CA PHE A 109 9.06 -10.83 16.17
C PHE A 109 9.69 -12.19 15.83
N ILE A 110 9.26 -12.84 14.75
CA ILE A 110 9.82 -14.12 14.29
C ILE A 110 11.29 -13.94 13.91
N MET A 111 11.64 -12.89 13.18
CA MET A 111 13.02 -12.61 12.77
C MET A 111 13.94 -12.41 13.99
N GLN A 112 13.53 -11.57 14.95
CA GLN A 112 14.29 -11.35 16.18
C GLN A 112 14.44 -12.64 17.00
N SER A 113 13.38 -13.46 17.04
CA SER A 113 13.42 -14.75 17.73
C SER A 113 14.35 -15.74 17.04
N ALA A 114 14.35 -15.77 15.71
CA ALA A 114 15.25 -16.63 14.93
C ALA A 114 16.72 -16.24 15.14
N GLU A 115 17.02 -14.94 15.15
CA GLU A 115 18.37 -14.43 15.47
C GLU A 115 18.81 -14.88 16.87
N ALA A 116 17.97 -14.68 17.89
CA ALA A 116 18.27 -15.12 19.25
C ALA A 116 18.48 -16.64 19.35
N VAL A 117 17.69 -17.44 18.63
CA VAL A 117 17.87 -18.90 18.56
C VAL A 117 19.22 -19.25 17.92
N LEU A 118 19.60 -18.59 16.83
CA LEU A 118 20.88 -18.81 16.16
C LEU A 118 22.07 -18.45 17.05
N GLU A 119 21.99 -17.33 17.80
CA GLU A 119 23.00 -16.97 18.79
C GLU A 119 23.17 -18.05 19.87
N MET A 120 22.04 -18.59 20.36
CA MET A 120 22.07 -19.68 21.35
C MET A 120 22.68 -20.96 20.79
N VAL A 121 22.37 -21.32 19.54
CA VAL A 121 22.97 -22.48 18.85
C VAL A 121 24.48 -22.30 18.74
N TYR A 122 24.93 -21.11 18.34
CA TYR A 122 26.34 -20.81 18.20
C TYR A 122 27.08 -20.89 19.55
N ALA A 123 26.51 -20.31 20.60
CA ALA A 123 27.13 -20.25 21.92
C ALA A 123 27.12 -21.60 22.66
N HIS A 124 26.07 -22.41 22.51
CA HIS A 124 25.83 -23.59 23.34
C HIS A 124 25.77 -24.92 22.57
N GLN A 125 25.92 -24.90 21.24
CA GLN A 125 25.82 -26.07 20.36
C GLN A 125 24.50 -26.85 20.54
N ILE A 126 23.42 -26.14 20.85
CA ILE A 126 22.09 -26.76 21.05
C ILE A 126 21.48 -27.08 19.69
N ALA A 127 20.91 -28.27 19.53
CA ALA A 127 20.13 -28.60 18.35
C ALA A 127 18.76 -27.91 18.41
N THR A 128 18.52 -26.95 17.50
CA THR A 128 17.23 -26.24 17.36
C THR A 128 16.54 -26.36 15.99
N PRO A 129 16.84 -27.35 15.11
CA PRO A 129 16.33 -27.34 13.73
C PRO A 129 14.79 -27.34 13.66
N GLY A 130 14.11 -27.99 14.61
CA GLY A 130 12.64 -27.98 14.66
C GLY A 130 12.03 -26.60 14.95
N ILE A 131 12.71 -25.77 15.75
CA ILE A 131 12.22 -24.42 16.09
C ILE A 131 12.38 -23.50 14.89
N LEU A 132 13.57 -23.51 14.26
CA LEU A 132 13.83 -22.69 13.07
C LEU A 132 12.90 -23.06 11.91
N HIS A 133 12.64 -24.36 11.71
CA HIS A 133 11.69 -24.80 10.69
C HIS A 133 10.25 -24.35 10.98
N ALA A 134 9.80 -24.37 12.24
CA ALA A 134 8.48 -23.86 12.60
C ALA A 134 8.36 -22.34 12.35
N MET A 135 9.42 -21.59 12.64
CA MET A 135 9.51 -20.15 12.35
C MET A 135 9.45 -19.87 10.84
N GLU A 136 10.18 -20.64 10.04
CA GLU A 136 10.15 -20.57 8.57
C GLU A 136 8.73 -20.81 8.03
N ILE A 137 8.06 -21.88 8.47
CA ILE A 137 6.68 -22.19 8.06
C ILE A 137 5.77 -21.01 8.40
N ARG A 138 5.87 -20.45 9.62
CA ARG A 138 5.01 -19.32 10.00
C ARG A 138 5.29 -18.08 9.14
N MET A 139 6.55 -17.79 8.82
CA MET A 139 6.91 -16.70 7.92
C MET A 139 6.30 -16.88 6.53
N GLN A 140 6.32 -18.11 5.98
CA GLN A 140 5.68 -18.41 4.70
C GLN A 140 4.16 -18.17 4.74
N VAL A 141 3.49 -18.52 5.84
CA VAL A 141 2.06 -18.22 6.02
C VAL A 141 1.82 -16.71 6.06
N LEU A 142 2.62 -15.94 6.80
CA LEU A 142 2.51 -14.47 6.86
C LEU A 142 2.65 -13.83 5.48
N ILE A 143 3.57 -14.33 4.64
CA ILE A 143 3.73 -13.87 3.25
C ILE A 143 2.46 -14.15 2.42
N GLN A 144 1.85 -15.33 2.58
CA GLN A 144 0.60 -15.66 1.88
C GLN A 144 -0.57 -14.78 2.36
N GLU A 145 -0.67 -14.54 3.66
CA GLU A 145 -1.67 -13.64 4.25
C GLU A 145 -1.51 -12.22 3.71
N MET A 146 -0.26 -11.71 3.69
CA MET A 146 0.07 -10.42 3.09
C MET A 146 -0.36 -10.38 1.62
N ALA A 147 0.03 -11.36 0.80
CA ALA A 147 -0.39 -11.42 -0.60
C ALA A 147 -1.93 -11.41 -0.76
N GLY A 148 -2.66 -12.13 0.11
CA GLY A 148 -4.13 -12.12 0.14
C GLY A 148 -4.72 -10.72 0.31
N LEU A 149 -4.23 -9.95 1.30
CA LEU A 149 -4.69 -8.58 1.56
C LEU A 149 -4.48 -7.66 0.35
N TRP A 150 -3.49 -7.94 -0.49
CA TRP A 150 -3.22 -7.15 -1.68
C TRP A 150 -4.18 -7.42 -2.83
N TYR A 151 -4.50 -8.67 -3.07
CA TYR A 151 -5.52 -9.03 -4.06
C TYR A 151 -6.85 -8.35 -3.73
N GLU A 152 -7.21 -8.29 -2.44
CA GLU A 152 -8.37 -7.53 -1.98
C GLU A 152 -8.27 -6.04 -2.27
N GLY A 153 -7.11 -5.42 -2.04
CA GLY A 153 -6.88 -4.00 -2.35
C GLY A 153 -7.06 -3.69 -3.83
N VAL A 154 -6.51 -4.51 -4.72
CA VAL A 154 -6.69 -4.36 -6.18
C VAL A 154 -8.15 -4.50 -6.58
N HIS A 155 -8.86 -5.46 -5.99
CA HIS A 155 -10.28 -5.65 -6.23
C HIS A 155 -11.10 -4.40 -5.81
N ASP A 156 -10.82 -3.86 -4.63
CA ASP A 156 -11.49 -2.69 -4.09
C ASP A 156 -11.23 -1.43 -4.93
N SER A 157 -10.01 -1.24 -5.41
CA SER A 157 -9.68 -0.17 -6.35
C SER A 157 -10.46 -0.28 -7.66
N ARG A 158 -10.67 -1.50 -8.18
CA ARG A 158 -11.51 -1.69 -9.39
C ARG A 158 -12.97 -1.32 -9.14
N ILE A 159 -13.52 -1.64 -7.96
CA ILE A 159 -14.87 -1.23 -7.59
C ILE A 159 -14.95 0.30 -7.50
N LEU A 160 -13.97 0.94 -6.85
CA LEU A 160 -13.88 2.38 -6.74
C LEU A 160 -13.86 3.05 -8.12
N SER A 161 -12.99 2.57 -9.02
CA SER A 161 -12.92 3.08 -10.40
C SER A 161 -14.21 2.87 -11.17
N SER A 162 -14.91 1.75 -10.97
CA SER A 162 -16.22 1.51 -11.59
C SER A 162 -17.27 2.54 -11.17
N ILE A 163 -17.33 2.88 -9.87
CA ILE A 163 -18.24 3.91 -9.34
C ILE A 163 -17.91 5.28 -9.96
N TRP A 164 -16.63 5.61 -10.11
CA TRP A 164 -16.22 6.87 -10.73
C TRP A 164 -16.49 6.90 -12.24
N ASN A 165 -16.24 5.81 -12.96
CA ASN A 165 -16.41 5.71 -14.41
C ASN A 165 -17.89 5.71 -14.84
N GLN A 166 -18.81 5.16 -14.03
CA GLN A 166 -20.26 5.29 -14.28
C GLN A 166 -20.74 6.74 -14.29
N ARG A 167 -19.98 7.63 -13.65
CA ARG A 167 -20.30 9.05 -13.49
C ARG A 167 -19.61 9.92 -14.55
N GLY A 168 -18.44 9.50 -15.02
CA GLY A 168 -17.61 10.19 -16.00
C GLY A 168 -17.96 9.89 -17.46
N GLY A 169 -19.24 9.65 -17.78
CA GLY A 169 -19.72 9.53 -19.17
C GLY A 169 -19.62 10.84 -19.95
N TYR A 170 -18.41 11.38 -20.06
CA TYR A 170 -18.03 12.49 -20.90
C TYR A 170 -16.82 12.02 -21.69
N MET A 171 -16.94 12.10 -23.03
CA MET A 171 -15.97 11.76 -24.07
C MET A 171 -16.09 10.34 -24.67
N ASP A 172 -17.17 10.12 -25.43
CA ASP A 172 -17.04 9.62 -26.81
C ASP A 172 -17.39 10.77 -27.76
#